data_AF-A0A970W0X1-F1
#
_entry.id   AF-A0A970W0X1-F1
#
_cell.length_a   1.000
_cell.length_b   1.000
_cell.length_c   1.000
_cell.angle_alpha   90.00
_cell.angle_beta   90.00
_cell.angle_gamma   90.00
#
_symmetry.space_group_name_H-M   'P 1'
#
loop_
_entity.id
_entity.type
_entity.pdbx_description
1 polymer ?
#
loop_
_entity_poly.entity_id
_entity_poly.type
_entity_poly.pdbx_seq_one_letter_code
_entity_poly.pdbx_strand_id
1 'polypeptide(L)'
;MRIVGMSGLSGSDLVVELEQGGRFVVFPYCISVLVRTFLRPSEVYFIRPGENAALKGLKYVLITLLLGWWGIPSGPSQTILALQTNLHGGHNVTPRVVTLLTQFAQETASPAP
;
A
#
# COMPACT_ATOMS: atom_id res chain seq x y z
N MET A 1 -8.88 -7.16 2.95
CA MET A 1 -7.97 -6.36 2.09
C MET A 1 -8.66 -6.15 0.77
N ARG A 2 -8.78 -4.91 0.31
CA ARG A 2 -9.21 -4.61 -1.06
C ARG A 2 -7.98 -4.13 -1.82
N ILE A 3 -7.82 -4.62 -3.05
CA ILE A 3 -6.76 -4.13 -3.94
C ILE A 3 -7.42 -3.21 -4.97
N VAL A 4 -7.03 -1.93 -4.91
CA VAL A 4 -7.51 -0.87 -5.79
C VAL A 4 -6.67 -0.87 -7.06
N GLY A 5 -7.31 -0.84 -8.23
CA GLY A 5 -6.64 -0.82 -9.53
C GLY A 5 -6.56 -2.18 -10.24
N MET A 6 -7.09 -3.26 -9.65
CA MET A 6 -7.22 -4.57 -10.30
C MET A 6 -8.55 -4.76 -11.06
N SER A 7 -9.42 -3.75 -11.11
CA SER A 7 -10.75 -3.87 -11.73
C SER A 7 -10.63 -4.21 -13.21
N GLY A 8 -10.99 -5.45 -13.57
CA GLY A 8 -10.99 -5.93 -14.96
C GLY A 8 -9.71 -6.61 -15.44
N LEU A 9 -8.71 -6.83 -14.58
CA LEU A 9 -7.51 -7.59 -14.93
C LEU A 9 -7.71 -9.09 -14.69
N SER A 10 -7.42 -9.92 -15.71
CA SER A 10 -7.31 -11.37 -15.53
C SER A 10 -6.04 -11.70 -14.73
N GLY A 11 -6.01 -12.86 -14.08
CA GLY A 11 -4.82 -13.33 -13.34
C GLY A 11 -3.57 -13.42 -14.23
N SER A 12 -3.74 -13.75 -15.51
CA SER A 12 -2.66 -13.75 -16.51
C SER A 12 -2.15 -12.36 -16.83
N ASP A 13 -3.05 -11.38 -17.00
CA ASP A 13 -2.70 -9.99 -17.31
C ASP A 13 -1.95 -9.35 -16.14
N LEU A 14 -2.31 -9.72 -14.91
CA LEU A 14 -1.64 -9.27 -13.70
C LEU A 14 -0.17 -9.70 -13.67
N VAL A 15 0.12 -10.96 -14.04
CA VAL A 15 1.49 -11.48 -14.10
C VAL A 15 2.30 -10.72 -15.14
N VAL A 16 1.73 -10.48 -16.33
CA VAL A 16 2.37 -9.69 -17.38
C VAL A 16 2.66 -8.26 -16.91
N GLU A 17 1.70 -7.60 -16.27
CA GLU A 17 1.92 -6.24 -15.75
C GLU A 17 2.97 -6.22 -14.62
N LEU A 18 3.03 -7.24 -13.76
CA LEU A 18 4.08 -7.39 -12.73
C LEU A 18 5.47 -7.55 -13.36
N GLU A 19 5.61 -8.39 -14.39
CA GLU A 19 6.86 -8.60 -15.12
C GLU A 19 7.33 -7.33 -15.84
N GLN A 20 6.39 -6.50 -16.31
CA GLN A 20 6.67 -5.19 -16.91
C GLN A 20 7.05 -4.11 -15.88
N GLY A 21 7.15 -4.44 -14.59
CA GLY A 21 7.52 -3.52 -13.52
C GLY A 21 6.34 -2.93 -12.74
N GLY A 22 5.14 -3.49 -12.93
CA GLY A 22 3.98 -3.24 -12.07
C GLY A 22 4.25 -3.67 -10.64
N ARG A 23 3.69 -2.95 -9.67
CA ARG A 23 3.94 -3.22 -8.25
C ARG A 23 2.73 -2.92 -7.38
N PHE A 24 2.60 -3.69 -6.31
CA PHE A 24 1.63 -3.44 -5.25
C PHE A 24 2.24 -2.56 -4.18
N VAL A 25 1.56 -1.46 -3.89
CA VAL A 25 2.02 -0.43 -2.97
C VAL A 25 0.94 -0.11 -1.95
N VAL A 26 1.34 0.09 -0.70
CA VAL A 26 0.50 0.70 0.32
C VAL A 26 1.05 2.05 0.74
N PHE A 27 0.16 3.01 0.99
CA PHE A 27 0.49 4.35 1.44
C PHE A 27 0.10 4.47 2.91
N PRO A 28 1.06 4.36 3.85
CA PRO A 28 0.76 4.60 5.25
C PRO A 28 0.32 6.04 5.47
N TYR A 29 -0.66 6.25 6.34
CA TYR A 29 -1.10 7.57 6.76
C TYR A 29 -1.19 7.66 8.28
N CYS A 30 -0.86 8.84 8.81
CA CYS A 30 -0.94 9.13 10.23
C CYS A 30 -2.16 9.98 10.53
N ILE A 31 -2.93 9.58 11.54
CA ILE A 31 -4.00 10.40 12.12
C ILE A 31 -3.76 10.46 13.62
N SER A 32 -3.51 11.65 14.15
CA SER A 32 -3.40 11.90 15.58
C SER A 32 -4.73 12.46 16.09
N VAL A 33 -5.32 11.78 17.06
CA VAL A 33 -6.54 12.24 17.75
C VAL A 33 -6.16 12.50 19.20
N LEU A 34 -6.12 13.78 19.57
CA LEU A 34 -5.80 14.29 20.91
C LEU A 34 -4.42 13.84 21.44
N VAL A 35 -4.34 12.65 22.02
CA VAL A 35 -3.14 12.13 22.71
C VAL A 35 -2.56 10.91 21.98
N ARG A 36 -3.29 10.30 21.03
CA ARG A 36 -2.89 9.04 20.40
C ARG A 36 -2.72 9.22 18.90
N THR A 37 -1.54 8.85 18.41
CA THR A 37 -1.24 8.74 16.98
C THR A 37 -1.56 7.34 16.49
N PHE A 38 -2.31 7.24 15.40
CA PHE A 38 -2.57 5.99 14.68
C PHE A 38 -1.84 6.01 13.34
N LEU A 39 -0.90 5.07 13.17
CA LEU A 39 -0.31 4.75 11.88
C LEU A 39 -1.15 3.66 11.22
N ARG A 40 -1.82 3.97 10.12
CA ARG A 40 -2.68 3.02 9.41
C ARG A 40 -2.19 2.81 7.98
N PRO A 41 -2.09 1.57 7.49
CA PRO A 41 -1.87 1.32 6.07
C PRO A 41 -3.13 1.67 5.27
N SER A 42 -2.96 2.21 4.07
CA SER A 42 -4.05 2.31 3.09
C SER A 42 -4.47 0.94 2.56
N GLU A 43 -5.51 0.93 1.72
CA GLU A 43 -5.75 -0.18 0.80
C GLU A 43 -4.53 -0.41 -0.10
N VAL A 44 -4.40 -1.62 -0.63
CA VAL A 44 -3.30 -1.98 -1.54
C VAL A 44 -3.62 -1.37 -2.90
N TYR A 45 -2.72 -0.58 -3.45
CA TYR A 45 -2.83 -0.02 -4.78
C TYR A 45 -1.96 -0.83 -5.74
N PHE A 46 -2.55 -1.27 -6.84
CA PHE A 46 -1.79 -1.75 -7.97
C PHE A 46 -1.33 -0.55 -8.81
N ILE A 47 -0.01 -0.41 -8.94
CA ILE A 47 0.63 0.63 -9.73
C ILE A 47 1.05 0.00 -11.04
N ARG A 48 0.48 0.48 -12.14
CA ARG A 48 0.80 -0.01 -13.48
C ARG A 48 2.22 0.40 -13.90
N PRO A 49 2.82 -0.31 -14.87
CA PRO A 49 4.10 0.11 -15.45
C PRO A 49 4.03 1.56 -15.94
N GLY A 50 5.01 2.39 -15.54
CA GLY A 50 5.08 3.81 -15.91
C GLY A 50 4.13 4.75 -15.13
N GLU A 51 3.29 4.22 -14.24
CA GLU A 51 2.37 5.04 -13.45
C GLU A 51 3.07 5.65 -12.21
N ASN A 52 2.77 6.91 -11.91
CA ASN A 52 3.42 7.62 -10.81
C ASN A 52 2.77 7.30 -9.46
N ALA A 53 3.37 6.37 -8.72
CA ALA A 53 2.92 5.96 -7.39
C ALA A 53 2.90 7.11 -6.38
N ALA A 54 3.87 8.04 -6.43
CA ALA A 54 3.93 9.16 -5.49
C ALA A 54 2.71 10.08 -5.62
N LEU A 55 2.20 10.27 -6.84
CA LEU A 55 1.00 11.08 -7.09
C LEU A 55 -0.24 10.48 -6.40
N LYS A 56 -0.38 9.15 -6.42
CA LYS A 56 -1.47 8.43 -5.72
C LYS A 56 -1.34 8.53 -4.20
N GLY A 57 -0.10 8.61 -3.69
CA GLY A 57 0.23 8.81 -2.28
C GLY A 57 -0.02 10.22 -1.75
N LEU A 58 -0.14 11.22 -2.63
CA LEU A 58 -0.18 12.63 -2.23
C LEU A 58 -1.36 12.99 -1.31
N LYS A 59 -2.52 12.37 -1.51
CA LYS A 59 -3.67 12.55 -0.60
C LYS A 59 -3.36 12.08 0.82
N TYR A 60 -2.60 11.00 0.96
CA TYR A 60 -2.20 10.45 2.25
C TYR A 60 -1.10 11.30 2.90
N VAL A 61 -0.24 11.92 2.09
CA VAL A 61 0.71 12.95 2.53
C VAL A 61 -0.04 14.15 3.11
N LEU A 62 -1.04 14.68 2.42
CA LEU A 62 -1.88 15.78 2.91
C LEU A 62 -2.59 15.44 4.22
N ILE A 63 -3.21 14.26 4.31
CA ILE A 63 -3.85 13.79 5.55
C ILE A 63 -2.83 13.67 6.69
N THR A 64 -1.66 13.07 6.42
CA THR A 64 -0.61 12.89 7.42
C THR A 64 -0.01 14.22 7.88
N LEU A 65 0.16 15.18 6.98
CA LEU A 65 0.65 16.51 7.31
C LEU A 65 -0.38 17.29 8.14
N LEU A 66 -1.65 17.24 7.75
CA LEU A 66 -2.72 17.99 8.39
C LEU A 66 -3.16 17.36 9.71
N LEU A 67 -3.16 16.04 9.86
CA LEU A 67 -3.70 15.32 11.03
C LEU A 67 -2.63 14.56 11.83
N GLY A 68 -1.42 14.32 11.32
CA GLY A 68 -0.40 13.50 11.99
C GLY A 68 0.39 14.25 13.08
N TRP A 69 0.63 15.54 12.88
CA TRP A 69 1.46 16.39 13.75
C TRP A 69 0.83 16.80 15.09
N TRP A 70 -0.49 16.67 15.28
CA TRP A 70 -1.18 17.08 16.52
C TRP A 70 -0.88 16.19 17.76
N GLY A 71 -0.17 15.07 17.59
CA GLY A 71 0.19 14.16 18.70
C GLY A 71 1.53 14.52 19.33
N ILE A 72 1.52 15.12 20.52
CA ILE A 72 2.72 15.37 21.35
C ILE A 72 2.89 14.15 22.28
N PRO A 73 4.01 13.37 22.27
CA PRO A 73 5.37 13.68 21.81
C PRO A 73 5.90 12.84 20.61
N SER A 74 5.18 11.83 20.10
CA SER A 74 5.65 10.89 19.06
C SER A 74 4.98 11.05 17.68
N GLY A 75 4.12 12.05 17.51
CA GLY A 75 3.50 12.38 16.21
C GLY A 75 4.49 12.78 15.11
N PRO A 76 5.53 13.61 15.37
CA PRO A 76 6.42 14.10 14.32
C PRO A 76 7.27 13.01 13.67
N SER A 77 7.81 12.05 14.43
CA SER A 77 8.68 10.99 13.89
C SER A 77 7.94 10.05 12.95
N GLN A 78 6.75 9.59 13.35
CA GLN A 78 5.90 8.73 12.51
C GLN A 78 5.38 9.49 11.29
N THR A 79 5.06 10.77 11.44
CA THR A 79 4.65 11.64 10.35
C THR A 79 5.75 11.77 9.29
N ILE A 80 7.00 12.04 9.69
CA ILE A 80 8.16 12.12 8.77
C ILE A 80 8.38 10.78 8.05
N LEU A 81 8.32 9.66 8.76
CA LEU A 81 8.51 8.35 8.16
C LEU A 81 7.41 8.01 7.13
N ALA A 82 6.16 8.33 7.44
CA ALA A 82 5.04 8.15 6.53
C ALA A 82 5.15 9.08 5.30
N LEU A 83 5.56 10.33 5.49
CA LEU A 83 5.87 11.28 4.42
C LEU A 83 6.96 10.74 3.49
N GLN A 84 8.11 10.35 4.04
CA GLN A 84 9.22 9.79 3.27
C GLN A 84 8.79 8.54 2.49
N THR A 85 8.04 7.63 3.13
CA THR A 85 7.55 6.41 2.48
C THR A 85 6.61 6.75 1.32
N ASN A 86 5.66 7.66 1.51
CA ASN A 86 4.71 8.06 0.48
C ASN A 86 5.38 8.82 -0.68
N LEU A 87 6.36 9.67 -0.39
CA LEU A 87 7.13 10.42 -1.39
C LEU A 87 8.03 9.51 -2.24
N HIS A 88 8.56 8.42 -1.68
CA HIS A 88 9.29 7.39 -2.43
C HIS A 88 8.35 6.43 -3.20
N GLY A 89 7.06 6.75 -3.29
CA GLY A 89 6.10 5.94 -4.04
C GLY A 89 5.48 4.81 -3.24
N GLY A 90 5.48 4.92 -1.91
CA GLY A 90 4.81 4.03 -0.96
C GLY A 90 5.60 2.76 -0.61
N HIS A 91 5.05 1.95 0.30
CA HIS A 91 5.69 0.71 0.73
C HIS A 91 5.37 -0.42 -0.25
N ASN A 92 6.39 -1.00 -0.88
CA ASN A 92 6.24 -2.11 -1.80
C ASN A 92 5.83 -3.38 -1.04
N VAL A 93 4.62 -3.88 -1.32
CA VAL A 93 4.08 -5.11 -0.75
C VAL A 93 3.90 -6.22 -1.78
N THR A 94 4.42 -6.02 -3.00
CA THR A 94 4.42 -6.99 -4.09
C THR A 94 4.85 -8.39 -3.65
N PRO A 95 6.01 -8.60 -3.01
CA PRO A 95 6.43 -9.94 -2.62
C PRO A 95 5.41 -10.61 -1.70
N ARG A 96 4.83 -9.86 -0.76
CA ARG A 96 3.83 -10.39 0.18
C ARG A 96 2.52 -10.77 -0.53
N VAL A 97 2.08 -9.95 -1.48
CA VAL A 97 0.87 -10.23 -2.27
C VAL A 97 1.08 -11.46 -3.14
N VAL A 98 2.22 -11.57 -3.82
CA VAL A 98 2.57 -12.75 -4.64
C VAL A 98 2.62 -14.02 -3.80
N THR A 99 3.28 -13.99 -2.63
CA THR A 99 3.31 -15.15 -1.72
C THR A 99 1.90 -15.59 -1.31
N LEU A 100 1.02 -14.65 -0.96
CA LEU A 100 -0.36 -14.98 -0.60
C LEU A 100 -1.12 -15.60 -1.77
N LEU A 101 -0.99 -15.04 -2.97
CA LEU A 101 -1.63 -15.58 -4.18
C LEU A 101 -1.16 -17.01 -4.48
N THR A 102 0.15 -17.27 -4.38
CA THR A 102 0.71 -18.61 -4.56
C THR A 102 0.17 -19.58 -3.50
N GLN A 103 0.06 -19.15 -2.25
CA GLN A 103 -0.50 -19.98 -1.18
C GLN A 103 -1.96 -20.34 -1.43
N PHE A 104 -2.80 -19.37 -1.83
CA PHE A 104 -4.19 -19.63 -2.19
C PHE A 104 -4.33 -20.57 -3.39
N ALA A 105 -3.46 -20.43 -4.40
CA ALA A 105 -3.44 -21.33 -5.56
C ALA A 105 -3.06 -22.76 -5.16
N GLN A 106 -2.12 -22.94 -4.24
CA GLN A 106 -1.74 -24.27 -3.72
C GLN A 106 -2.87 -24.90 -2.89
N GLU A 107 -3.57 -24.12 -2.08
CA GLU A 107 -4.68 -24.58 -1.24
C GLU A 107 -5.89 -25.02 -2.09
N THR A 108 -6.20 -24.28 -3.16
CA THR A 108 -7.27 -24.64 -4.11
C THR A 108 -6.89 -25.78 -5.06
N ALA A 109 -5.61 -25.99 -5.33
CA ALA A 109 -5.11 -27.11 -6.14
C ALA A 109 -4.91 -28.40 -5.32
N SER A 110 -4.99 -28.33 -3.99
CA SER A 110 -4.92 -29.50 -3.12
C SER A 110 -6.31 -30.17 -3.10
N PRO A 111 -6.46 -31.41 -3.59
CA PRO A 111 -7.70 -32.14 -3.41
C PRO A 111 -7.87 -32.40 -1.93
N ALA A 112 -8.99 -31.95 -1.36
CA ALA A 112 -9.35 -32.21 0.03
C ALA A 112 -9.19 -33.72 0.35
N PRO A 113 -8.65 -34.09 1.53
CA PRO A 113 -8.54 -35.48 1.95
C PRO A 113 -9.91 -36.14 2.15
#